data_AF-A0A4V6XW43-F1
#
_entry.id   AF-A0A4V6XW43-F1
#
_cell.length_a   1.000
_cell.length_b   1.000
_cell.length_c   1.000
_cell.angle_alpha   90.00
_cell.angle_beta   90.00
_cell.angle_gamma   90.00
#
_symmetry.space_group_name_H-M   'P 1'
#
loop_
_entity.id
_entity.type
_entity.pdbx_description
1 polymer ?
#
loop_
_entity_poly.entity_id
_entity_poly.type
_entity_poly.pdbx_seq_one_letter_code
_entity_poly.pdbx_strand_id
1 'polypeptide(L)'
;MTDFVTLSSDEETQETATTTRSTDLLGDNWLTGETIYDYLAQKLLDCLVIDPIVFQQDIKEKGIWGSRVDLGCGLVVVPIHSGDHWFTCCMDPRNGVAMVLDSLRKPFVPAIRDKLLQIGQALVDSLLPPGTKKPPKPFLIVEAVTEQFTLQFDTASCGPLTCLLSEAMYRGESLFFDRQEIREWRQKAHAFLTSADVRIQVSPLQVVEGKPRKGARREKKKK
;
A
#
# COMPACT_ATOMS: atom_id res chain seq x y z
N MET A 1 47.00 -15.33 -12.44
CA MET A 1 45.92 -15.06 -13.40
C MET A 1 44.69 -14.79 -12.56
N THR A 2 44.30 -13.52 -12.44
CA THR A 2 43.15 -13.05 -11.66
C THR A 2 42.09 -12.62 -12.64
N ASP A 3 41.01 -13.38 -12.71
CA ASP A 3 39.87 -13.07 -13.56
C ASP A 3 39.08 -11.93 -12.92
N PHE A 4 38.92 -10.85 -13.68
CA PHE A 4 38.02 -9.75 -13.38
C PHE A 4 36.59 -10.19 -13.71
N VAL A 5 35.72 -10.19 -12.72
CA VAL A 5 34.27 -10.36 -12.91
C VAL A 5 33.70 -9.00 -13.31
N THR A 6 33.26 -8.90 -14.56
CA THR A 6 32.53 -7.75 -15.07
C THR A 6 31.08 -7.84 -14.57
N LEU A 7 30.66 -6.87 -13.75
CA LEU A 7 29.26 -6.70 -13.38
C LEU A 7 28.51 -6.12 -14.58
N SER A 8 27.61 -6.92 -15.16
CA SER A 8 26.62 -6.48 -16.14
C SER A 8 25.60 -5.57 -15.46
N SER A 9 25.36 -4.39 -16.01
CA SER A 9 24.41 -3.41 -15.50
C SER A 9 22.98 -3.76 -15.93
N ASP A 10 22.12 -4.07 -14.95
CA ASP A 10 20.69 -4.33 -15.11
C ASP A 10 19.89 -3.03 -15.39
N GLU A 11 20.21 -2.31 -16.48
CA GLU A 11 19.47 -1.10 -16.87
C GLU A 11 18.16 -1.39 -17.63
N GLU A 12 17.97 -2.60 -18.15
CA GLU A 12 16.82 -2.95 -19.01
C GLU A 12 15.48 -3.15 -18.25
N THR A 13 15.52 -3.25 -16.91
CA THR A 13 14.34 -3.58 -16.09
C THR A 13 13.51 -2.36 -15.68
N GLN A 14 14.07 -1.14 -15.67
CA GLN A 14 13.36 0.04 -15.17
C GLN A 14 12.44 0.70 -16.21
N GLU A 15 12.85 0.72 -17.49
CA GLU A 15 12.12 1.43 -18.55
C GLU A 15 10.78 0.75 -18.89
N THR A 16 10.71 -0.58 -18.73
CA THR A 16 9.50 -1.38 -18.95
C THR A 16 8.45 -1.21 -17.85
N ALA A 17 8.87 -1.04 -16.59
CA ALA A 17 7.97 -0.83 -15.46
C ALA A 17 7.26 0.54 -15.53
N THR A 18 8.01 1.62 -15.81
CA THR A 18 7.44 2.98 -15.93
C THR A 18 6.46 3.10 -17.10
N THR A 19 6.76 2.45 -18.23
CA THR A 19 5.88 2.45 -19.41
C THR A 19 4.55 1.74 -19.12
N THR A 20 4.60 0.61 -18.40
CA THR A 20 3.39 -0.17 -18.07
C THR A 20 2.46 0.61 -17.14
N ARG A 21 2.99 1.25 -16.09
CA ARG A 21 2.24 2.08 -15.13
C ARG A 21 1.56 3.31 -15.74
N SER A 22 2.09 3.85 -16.84
CA SER A 22 1.46 5.01 -17.49
C SER A 22 0.23 4.62 -18.30
N THR A 23 0.06 3.35 -18.68
CA THR A 23 -0.98 2.95 -19.63
C THR A 23 -2.25 2.45 -18.97
N ASP A 24 -2.18 1.88 -17.76
CA ASP A 24 -3.34 1.31 -17.06
C ASP A 24 -4.28 2.38 -16.49
N LEU A 25 -3.76 3.55 -16.12
CA LEU A 25 -4.55 4.69 -15.64
C LEU A 25 -5.26 5.44 -16.77
N LEU A 26 -4.83 5.28 -18.03
CA LEU A 26 -5.45 5.94 -19.17
C LEU A 26 -6.57 5.08 -19.76
N GLY A 27 -7.74 5.68 -20.01
CA GLY A 27 -8.91 4.99 -20.55
C GLY A 27 -9.56 4.03 -19.55
N ASP A 28 -10.21 2.99 -20.08
CA ASP A 28 -10.96 1.98 -19.31
C ASP A 28 -10.12 0.71 -19.05
N ASN A 29 -8.80 0.87 -18.89
CA ASN A 29 -7.89 -0.24 -18.64
C ASN A 29 -7.99 -0.75 -17.20
N TRP A 30 -7.70 -2.04 -17.02
CA TRP A 30 -7.59 -2.67 -15.71
C TRP A 30 -6.37 -2.16 -14.97
N LEU A 31 -6.55 -1.73 -13.73
CA LEU A 31 -5.43 -1.32 -12.89
C LEU A 31 -4.68 -2.54 -12.35
N THR A 32 -3.36 -2.41 -12.32
CA THR A 32 -2.49 -3.40 -11.70
C THR A 32 -2.47 -3.24 -10.18
N GLY A 33 -2.05 -4.28 -9.46
CA GLY A 33 -1.89 -4.19 -8.00
C GLY A 33 -0.84 -3.18 -7.57
N GLU A 34 0.22 -3.04 -8.37
CA GLU A 34 1.29 -2.06 -8.17
C GLU A 34 0.76 -0.63 -8.27
N THR A 35 -0.02 -0.30 -9.30
CA THR A 35 -0.62 1.03 -9.47
C THR A 35 -1.57 1.39 -8.31
N ILE A 36 -2.42 0.45 -7.88
CA ILE A 36 -3.34 0.66 -6.75
C ILE A 36 -2.55 0.89 -5.46
N TYR A 37 -1.57 0.03 -5.19
CA TYR A 37 -0.75 0.13 -3.99
C TYR A 37 0.05 1.43 -3.96
N ASP A 38 0.74 1.78 -5.04
CA ASP A 38 1.56 2.99 -5.11
C ASP A 38 0.71 4.26 -4.99
N TYR A 39 -0.46 4.30 -5.64
CA TYR A 39 -1.39 5.42 -5.46
C TYR A 39 -1.78 5.57 -4.00
N LEU A 40 -2.28 4.51 -3.37
CA LEU A 40 -2.76 4.55 -1.99
C LEU A 40 -1.63 4.87 -1.00
N ALA A 41 -0.48 4.22 -1.13
CA ALA A 41 0.66 4.41 -0.24
C ALA A 41 1.22 5.84 -0.30
N GLN A 42 1.22 6.47 -1.48
CA GLN A 42 1.65 7.86 -1.63
C GLN A 42 0.57 8.87 -1.25
N LYS A 43 -0.71 8.53 -1.44
CA LYS A 43 -1.84 9.44 -1.19
C LYS A 43 -2.23 9.47 0.30
N LEU A 44 -2.14 8.33 0.99
CA LEU A 44 -2.60 8.14 2.37
C LEU A 44 -1.40 8.06 3.32
N LEU A 45 -0.67 9.18 3.48
CA LEU A 45 0.62 9.22 4.17
C LEU A 45 0.57 8.83 5.65
N ASP A 46 -0.59 9.00 6.30
CA ASP A 46 -0.80 8.62 7.71
C ASP A 46 -1.52 7.27 7.86
N CYS A 47 -1.64 6.50 6.78
CA CYS A 47 -2.20 5.17 6.77
C CYS A 47 -1.15 4.11 6.47
N LEU A 48 -1.27 2.99 7.16
CA LEU A 48 -0.67 1.76 6.69
C LEU A 48 -1.51 1.21 5.53
N VAL A 49 -0.91 1.09 4.36
CA VAL A 49 -1.51 0.46 3.19
C VAL A 49 -0.85 -0.90 3.03
N ILE A 50 -1.62 -1.98 3.10
CA ILE A 50 -1.12 -3.35 2.93
C ILE A 50 -0.95 -3.65 1.45
N ASP A 51 0.19 -4.24 1.08
CA ASP A 51 0.46 -4.62 -0.29
C ASP A 51 -0.48 -5.77 -0.72
N PRO A 52 -1.19 -5.67 -1.86
CA PRO A 52 -2.03 -6.75 -2.39
C PRO A 52 -1.32 -8.11 -2.49
N ILE A 53 0.01 -8.13 -2.66
CA ILE A 53 0.80 -9.38 -2.75
C ILE A 53 0.69 -10.23 -1.48
N VAL A 54 0.33 -9.64 -0.34
CA VAL A 54 0.13 -10.35 0.93
C VAL A 54 -0.91 -11.48 0.82
N PHE A 55 -1.88 -11.36 -0.09
CA PHE A 55 -2.89 -12.39 -0.31
C PHE A 55 -2.37 -13.60 -1.09
N GLN A 56 -1.20 -13.51 -1.72
CA GLN A 56 -0.58 -14.57 -2.52
C GLN A 56 0.51 -15.35 -1.77
N GLN A 57 0.83 -14.97 -0.53
CA GLN A 57 1.95 -15.53 0.23
C GLN A 57 1.53 -16.06 1.60
N ASP A 58 2.36 -16.88 2.25
CA ASP A 58 2.16 -17.22 3.66
C ASP A 58 2.59 -16.04 4.57
N ILE A 59 1.65 -15.53 5.37
CA ILE A 59 1.90 -14.40 6.28
C ILE A 59 2.81 -14.83 7.44
N LYS A 60 2.72 -16.09 7.89
CA LYS A 60 3.54 -16.56 9.02
C LYS A 60 5.01 -16.64 8.65
N GLU A 61 5.30 -16.94 7.39
CA GLU A 61 6.66 -17.07 6.89
C GLU A 61 7.23 -15.74 6.37
N LYS A 62 6.45 -14.99 5.59
CA LYS A 62 6.93 -13.79 4.89
C LYS A 62 6.55 -12.47 5.56
N GLY A 63 5.72 -12.52 6.60
CA GLY A 63 5.18 -11.35 7.27
C GLY A 63 4.12 -10.60 6.46
N ILE A 64 3.81 -9.39 6.92
CA ILE A 64 2.86 -8.49 6.28
C ILE A 64 3.65 -7.35 5.67
N TRP A 65 3.48 -7.17 4.36
CA TRP A 65 4.13 -6.12 3.59
C TRP A 65 3.16 -4.97 3.39
N GLY A 66 3.67 -3.75 3.45
CA GLY A 66 2.85 -2.55 3.30
C GLY A 66 3.69 -1.28 3.27
N SER A 67 3.00 -0.15 3.20
CA SER A 67 3.61 1.18 3.25
C SER A 67 4.28 1.43 4.60
N ARG A 68 4.97 2.57 4.73
CA ARG A 68 5.75 2.91 5.93
C ARG A 68 4.96 2.67 7.23
N VAL A 69 5.52 1.82 8.09
CA VAL A 69 4.88 1.20 9.26
C VAL A 69 5.05 2.07 10.53
N ASP A 70 5.64 3.26 10.40
CA ASP A 70 6.24 4.01 11.52
C ASP A 70 5.34 5.11 12.14
N LEU A 71 4.08 5.27 11.71
CA LEU A 71 3.19 6.33 12.21
C LEU A 71 1.87 5.83 12.81
N GLY A 72 1.93 5.03 13.89
CA GLY A 72 0.85 5.05 14.90
C GLY A 72 -0.57 4.63 14.46
N CYS A 73 -0.71 3.76 13.46
CA CYS A 73 -1.80 2.79 13.22
C CYS A 73 -3.26 3.25 13.43
N GLY A 74 -3.65 4.38 12.85
CA GLY A 74 -5.06 4.75 12.69
C GLY A 74 -5.80 3.77 11.77
N LEU A 75 -6.28 4.26 10.63
CA LEU A 75 -6.88 3.43 9.61
C LEU A 75 -5.79 2.63 8.86
N VAL A 76 -6.03 1.34 8.67
CA VAL A 76 -5.23 0.47 7.80
C VAL A 76 -6.05 0.15 6.56
N VAL A 77 -5.47 0.37 5.39
CA VAL A 77 -6.14 0.13 4.11
C VAL A 77 -5.55 -1.13 3.49
N VAL A 78 -6.42 -2.05 3.07
CA VAL A 78 -6.05 -3.34 2.51
C VAL A 78 -6.74 -3.49 1.15
N PRO A 79 -6.10 -3.05 0.04
CA PRO A 79 -6.57 -3.38 -1.30
C PRO A 79 -6.48 -4.89 -1.55
N ILE A 80 -7.52 -5.47 -2.12
CA ILE A 80 -7.67 -6.92 -2.30
C ILE A 80 -7.98 -7.21 -3.77
N HIS A 81 -7.20 -8.11 -4.35
CA HIS A 81 -7.48 -8.71 -5.64
C HIS A 81 -8.01 -10.13 -5.46
N SER A 82 -9.16 -10.44 -6.05
CA SER A 82 -9.71 -11.79 -6.03
C SER A 82 -10.28 -12.18 -7.39
N GLY A 83 -9.57 -13.07 -8.09
CA GLY A 83 -9.94 -13.48 -9.45
C GLY A 83 -9.72 -12.32 -10.42
N ASP A 84 -10.83 -11.78 -10.91
CA ASP A 84 -10.92 -10.66 -11.85
C ASP A 84 -11.61 -9.46 -11.19
N HIS A 85 -11.23 -9.11 -9.95
CA HIS A 85 -11.94 -8.06 -9.22
C HIS A 85 -11.09 -7.42 -8.14
N TRP A 86 -11.22 -6.10 -8.03
CA TRP A 86 -10.61 -5.28 -6.98
C TRP A 86 -11.66 -4.76 -6.02
N PHE A 87 -11.34 -4.85 -4.73
CA PHE A 87 -12.11 -4.23 -3.65
C PHE A 87 -11.17 -3.86 -2.51
N THR A 88 -11.69 -3.15 -1.50
CA THR A 88 -10.86 -2.70 -0.38
C THR A 88 -11.44 -3.15 0.95
N CYS A 89 -10.55 -3.34 1.93
CA CYS A 89 -10.90 -3.50 3.32
C CYS A 89 -10.22 -2.41 4.14
N CYS A 90 -11.00 -1.69 4.93
CA CYS A 90 -10.54 -0.64 5.82
C CYS A 90 -10.60 -1.17 7.26
N MET A 91 -9.46 -1.26 7.93
CA MET A 91 -9.34 -1.80 9.28
C MET A 91 -9.03 -0.71 10.30
N ASP A 92 -9.65 -0.83 11.46
CA ASP A 92 -9.26 -0.15 12.69
C ASP A 92 -8.75 -1.22 13.66
N PRO A 93 -7.43 -1.48 13.69
CA PRO A 93 -6.85 -2.46 14.59
C PRO A 93 -7.10 -2.15 16.07
N ARG A 94 -7.23 -0.87 16.44
CA ARG A 94 -7.43 -0.47 17.84
C ARG A 94 -8.81 -0.87 18.34
N ASN A 95 -9.82 -0.75 17.48
CA ASN A 95 -11.19 -1.17 17.77
C ASN A 95 -11.47 -2.63 17.39
N GLY A 96 -10.56 -3.28 16.66
CA GLY A 96 -10.69 -4.67 16.23
C GLY A 96 -11.80 -4.86 15.19
N VAL A 97 -11.96 -3.90 14.28
CA VAL A 97 -13.01 -3.92 13.25
C VAL A 97 -12.37 -3.75 11.88
N ALA A 98 -12.88 -4.49 10.90
CA ALA A 98 -12.52 -4.38 9.50
C ALA A 98 -13.79 -4.30 8.65
N MET A 99 -13.88 -3.27 7.83
CA MET A 99 -15.00 -3.03 6.92
C MET A 99 -14.59 -3.32 5.49
N VAL A 100 -15.28 -4.26 4.85
CA VAL A 100 -15.06 -4.63 3.45
C VAL A 100 -16.01 -3.83 2.56
N LEU A 101 -15.46 -3.11 1.59
CA LEU A 101 -16.21 -2.36 0.60
C LEU A 101 -16.00 -3.01 -0.78
N ASP A 102 -16.99 -3.79 -1.21
CA ASP A 102 -17.00 -4.47 -2.52
C ASP A 102 -18.06 -3.84 -3.44
N SER A 103 -17.60 -3.09 -4.45
CA SER A 103 -18.43 -2.41 -5.43
C SER A 103 -19.16 -3.33 -6.42
N LEU A 104 -18.79 -4.60 -6.52
CA LEU A 104 -19.43 -5.60 -7.38
C LEU A 104 -20.34 -6.56 -6.58
N ARG A 105 -20.31 -6.51 -5.25
CA ARG A 105 -21.13 -7.35 -4.36
C ARG A 105 -20.93 -8.84 -4.57
N LYS A 106 -19.68 -9.26 -4.84
CA LYS A 106 -19.40 -10.70 -4.94
C LYS A 106 -19.56 -11.32 -3.55
N PRO A 107 -20.04 -12.57 -3.46
CA PRO A 107 -20.09 -13.28 -2.18
C PRO A 107 -18.70 -13.30 -1.54
N PHE A 108 -18.64 -12.97 -0.26
CA PHE A 108 -17.37 -12.85 0.45
C PHE A 108 -16.67 -14.21 0.57
N VAL A 109 -15.49 -14.31 -0.02
CA VAL A 109 -14.74 -15.57 -0.12
C VAL A 109 -14.13 -15.92 1.25
N PRO A 110 -14.39 -17.12 1.82
CA PRO A 110 -13.89 -17.50 3.14
C PRO A 110 -12.36 -17.40 3.29
N ALA A 111 -11.60 -17.78 2.25
CA ALA A 111 -10.14 -17.68 2.28
C ALA A 111 -9.63 -16.24 2.45
N ILE A 112 -10.35 -15.26 1.87
CA ILE A 112 -10.03 -13.83 2.03
C ILE A 112 -10.33 -13.40 3.45
N ARG A 113 -11.47 -13.83 4.01
CA ARG A 113 -11.84 -13.57 5.40
C ARG A 113 -10.76 -14.08 6.37
N ASP A 114 -10.31 -15.32 6.19
CA ASP A 114 -9.28 -15.93 7.04
C ASP A 114 -7.95 -15.18 6.94
N LYS A 115 -7.62 -14.67 5.75
CA LYS A 115 -6.44 -13.85 5.53
C LYS A 115 -6.54 -12.50 6.24
N LEU A 116 -7.68 -11.84 6.14
CA LEU A 116 -7.95 -10.57 6.82
C LEU A 116 -7.94 -10.73 8.35
N LEU A 117 -8.43 -11.85 8.89
CA LEU A 117 -8.32 -12.16 10.32
C LEU A 117 -6.86 -12.31 10.75
N GLN A 118 -6.02 -12.99 9.96
CA GLN A 118 -4.59 -13.12 10.24
C GLN A 118 -3.89 -11.76 10.20
N ILE A 119 -4.18 -10.93 9.20
CA ILE A 119 -3.65 -9.57 9.10
C ILE A 119 -4.07 -8.74 10.31
N GLY A 120 -5.37 -8.70 10.61
CA GLY A 120 -5.92 -7.97 11.75
C GLY A 120 -5.30 -8.40 13.08
N GLN A 121 -5.18 -9.70 13.31
CA GLN A 121 -4.56 -10.22 14.54
C GLN A 121 -3.09 -9.82 14.65
N ALA A 122 -2.31 -9.99 13.59
CA ALA A 122 -0.89 -9.61 13.59
C ALA A 122 -0.68 -8.10 13.80
N LEU A 123 -1.55 -7.28 13.23
CA LEU A 123 -1.56 -5.84 13.48
C LEU A 123 -1.86 -5.53 14.94
N VAL A 124 -2.89 -6.14 15.52
CA VAL A 124 -3.23 -5.92 16.92
C VAL A 124 -2.09 -6.34 17.85
N ASP A 125 -1.49 -7.51 17.61
CA ASP A 125 -0.36 -8.03 18.39
C ASP A 125 0.85 -7.10 18.31
N SER A 126 1.07 -6.45 17.16
CA SER A 126 2.19 -5.52 16.94
C SER A 126 1.96 -4.14 17.59
N LEU A 127 0.71 -3.77 17.83
CA LEU A 127 0.32 -2.45 18.35
C LEU A 127 0.10 -2.42 19.86
N LEU A 128 -0.15 -3.58 20.47
CA LEU A 128 -0.29 -3.67 21.91
C LEU A 128 1.09 -3.66 22.58
N PRO A 129 1.30 -2.83 23.63
CA PRO A 129 2.52 -2.89 24.42
C PRO A 129 2.74 -4.30 24.98
N PRO A 130 4.00 -4.78 25.05
CA PRO A 130 4.31 -6.05 25.69
C PRO A 130 3.70 -6.12 27.10
N GLY A 131 2.93 -7.17 27.38
CA GLY A 131 2.31 -7.39 28.70
C GLY A 131 0.88 -6.85 28.88
N THR A 132 0.27 -6.28 27.83
CA THR A 132 -1.13 -5.86 27.87
C THR A 132 -2.05 -7.09 27.93
N LYS A 133 -2.71 -7.34 29.06
CA LYS A 133 -3.51 -8.57 29.33
C LYS A 133 -4.89 -8.61 28.69
N LYS A 134 -5.32 -7.58 27.96
CA LYS A 134 -6.65 -7.63 27.34
C LYS A 134 -6.56 -8.41 26.04
N PRO A 135 -7.28 -9.54 25.90
CA PRO A 135 -7.57 -10.01 24.57
C PRO A 135 -8.33 -8.87 23.88
N PRO A 136 -7.94 -8.48 22.67
CA PRO A 136 -8.84 -7.71 21.82
C PRO A 136 -10.15 -8.50 21.76
N LYS A 137 -11.29 -7.80 21.72
CA LYS A 137 -12.52 -8.44 21.24
C LYS A 137 -12.18 -9.17 19.93
N PRO A 138 -12.79 -10.33 19.64
CA PRO A 138 -12.50 -11.04 18.40
C PRO A 138 -12.58 -10.05 17.24
N PHE A 139 -11.55 -10.05 16.40
CA PHE A 139 -11.46 -9.11 15.29
C PHE A 139 -12.67 -9.31 14.37
N LEU A 140 -13.49 -8.28 14.21
CA LEU A 140 -14.76 -8.36 13.49
C LEU A 140 -14.56 -7.90 12.06
N ILE A 141 -14.87 -8.78 11.10
CA ILE A 141 -14.96 -8.41 9.69
C ILE A 141 -16.44 -8.21 9.37
N VAL A 142 -16.77 -7.03 8.86
CA VAL A 142 -18.11 -6.64 8.43
C VAL A 142 -18.07 -6.28 6.95
N GLU A 143 -19.08 -6.72 6.20
CA GLU A 143 -19.31 -6.26 4.84
C GLU A 143 -20.14 -4.97 4.90
N ALA A 144 -19.70 -3.94 4.19
CA ALA A 144 -20.41 -2.67 4.15
C ALA A 144 -21.78 -2.87 3.47
N VAL A 145 -22.79 -2.16 3.98
CA VAL A 145 -24.13 -2.19 3.40
C VAL A 145 -24.10 -1.40 2.09
N THR A 146 -24.69 -1.95 1.03
CA THR A 146 -24.54 -1.43 -0.35
C THR A 146 -25.11 -0.05 -0.55
N GLU A 147 -26.08 0.33 0.27
CA GLU A 147 -26.72 1.63 0.31
C GLU A 147 -25.82 2.70 0.95
N GLN A 148 -24.60 2.36 1.35
CA GLN A 148 -23.64 3.27 1.98
C GLN A 148 -22.50 3.69 1.05
N PHE A 149 -22.39 3.13 -0.16
CA PHE A 149 -21.32 3.45 -1.09
C PHE A 149 -21.68 3.18 -2.56
N THR A 150 -20.89 3.71 -3.49
CA THR A 150 -21.10 3.48 -4.93
C THR A 150 -20.81 2.04 -5.35
N LEU A 151 -21.78 1.45 -6.05
CA LEU A 151 -21.59 0.22 -6.81
C LEU A 151 -20.94 0.51 -8.16
N GLN A 152 -20.13 -0.41 -8.66
CA GLN A 152 -19.44 -0.22 -9.94
C GLN A 152 -20.41 -0.28 -11.12
N PHE A 153 -20.12 0.51 -12.15
CA PHE A 153 -20.97 0.63 -13.33
C PHE A 153 -20.50 -0.19 -14.54
N ASP A 154 -19.27 -0.72 -14.48
CA ASP A 154 -18.61 -1.51 -15.51
C ASP A 154 -17.51 -2.38 -14.86
N THR A 155 -16.82 -3.19 -15.66
CA THR A 155 -15.78 -4.12 -15.19
C THR A 155 -14.45 -3.41 -14.88
N ALA A 156 -14.19 -2.25 -15.49
CA ALA A 156 -12.92 -1.53 -15.36
C ALA A 156 -12.88 -0.58 -14.16
N SER A 157 -14.03 -0.30 -13.53
CA SER A 157 -14.14 0.66 -12.43
C SER A 157 -13.77 0.10 -11.06
N CYS A 158 -13.61 -1.22 -10.89
CA CYS A 158 -13.32 -1.84 -9.59
C CYS A 158 -12.00 -1.33 -8.96
N GLY A 159 -10.93 -1.18 -9.75
CA GLY A 159 -9.65 -0.63 -9.29
C GLY A 159 -9.74 0.85 -8.86
N PRO A 160 -10.25 1.75 -9.71
CA PRO A 160 -10.51 3.15 -9.33
C PRO A 160 -11.39 3.30 -8.09
N LEU A 161 -12.48 2.53 -7.99
CA LEU A 161 -13.38 2.57 -6.84
C LEU A 161 -12.69 2.06 -5.57
N THR A 162 -11.84 1.03 -5.66
CA THR A 162 -11.00 0.59 -4.55
C THR A 162 -10.18 1.76 -3.99
N CYS A 163 -9.59 2.57 -4.86
CA CYS A 163 -8.80 3.73 -4.46
C CYS A 163 -9.65 4.87 -3.88
N LEU A 164 -10.73 5.25 -4.58
CA LEU A 164 -11.63 6.33 -4.18
C LEU A 164 -12.33 6.04 -2.85
N LEU A 165 -12.84 4.82 -2.66
CA LEU A 165 -13.48 4.40 -1.42
C LEU A 165 -12.50 4.41 -0.25
N SER A 166 -11.27 3.93 -0.45
CA SER A 166 -10.23 4.00 0.58
C SER A 166 -9.85 5.43 0.95
N GLU A 167 -9.70 6.31 -0.04
CA GLU A 167 -9.39 7.72 0.18
C GLU A 167 -10.52 8.44 0.93
N ALA A 168 -11.77 8.21 0.55
CA ALA A 168 -12.91 8.80 1.22
C ALA A 168 -13.12 8.25 2.64
N MET A 169 -12.93 6.94 2.86
CA MET A 169 -12.93 6.34 4.21
C MET A 169 -11.85 6.97 5.10
N TYR A 170 -10.65 7.19 4.58
CA TYR A 170 -9.57 7.85 5.31
C TYR A 170 -9.91 9.29 5.69
N ARG A 171 -10.58 10.04 4.80
CA ARG A 171 -10.94 11.45 5.03
C ARG A 171 -12.27 11.66 5.75
N GLY A 172 -13.07 10.61 5.92
CA GLY A 172 -14.45 10.74 6.40
C GLY A 172 -15.37 11.48 5.41
N GLU A 173 -15.14 11.28 4.11
CA GLU A 173 -15.90 11.88 3.01
C GLU A 173 -17.02 10.95 2.50
N SER A 174 -17.82 11.45 1.55
CA SER A 174 -18.85 10.66 0.88
C SER A 174 -18.24 9.46 0.16
N LEU A 175 -18.89 8.30 0.27
CA LEU A 175 -18.53 7.07 -0.46
C LEU A 175 -19.33 6.91 -1.77
N PHE A 176 -20.07 7.93 -2.17
CA PHE A 176 -20.81 7.97 -3.41
C PHE A 176 -20.06 8.76 -4.47
N PHE A 177 -19.68 8.06 -5.52
CA PHE A 177 -19.02 8.55 -6.72
C PHE A 177 -19.86 8.26 -7.95
N ASP A 178 -19.92 9.20 -8.89
CA ASP A 178 -20.50 8.96 -10.21
C ASP A 178 -19.44 8.52 -11.25
N ARG A 179 -19.89 8.24 -12.48
CA ARG A 179 -18.99 7.82 -13.58
C ARG A 179 -17.97 8.91 -13.96
N GLN A 180 -18.34 10.18 -13.83
CA GLN A 180 -17.48 11.29 -14.20
C GLN A 180 -16.36 11.45 -13.16
N GLU A 181 -16.68 11.35 -11.87
CA GLU A 181 -15.69 11.37 -10.78
C GLU A 181 -14.67 10.23 -10.91
N ILE A 182 -15.11 9.03 -11.29
CA ILE A 182 -14.21 7.89 -11.55
C ILE A 182 -13.23 8.19 -12.70
N ARG A 183 -13.72 8.79 -13.80
CA ARG A 183 -12.88 9.16 -14.95
C ARG A 183 -11.90 10.27 -14.62
N GLU A 184 -12.35 11.28 -13.87
CA GLU A 184 -11.48 12.35 -13.41
C GLU A 184 -10.42 11.85 -12.45
N TRP A 185 -10.77 10.91 -11.56
CA TRP A 185 -9.82 10.26 -10.67
C TRP A 185 -8.70 9.60 -11.46
N ARG A 186 -9.00 8.86 -12.53
CA ARG A 186 -7.99 8.21 -13.37
C ARG A 186 -6.97 9.22 -13.93
N GLN A 187 -7.45 10.34 -14.46
CA GLN A 187 -6.58 11.42 -14.98
C GLN A 187 -5.73 12.05 -13.88
N LYS A 188 -6.34 12.34 -12.73
CA LYS A 188 -5.65 12.94 -11.57
C LYS A 188 -4.61 11.97 -10.98
N ALA A 189 -4.93 10.68 -10.91
CA ALA A 189 -4.03 9.63 -10.43
C ALA A 189 -2.83 9.43 -11.37
N HIS A 190 -3.05 9.44 -12.69
CA HIS A 190 -1.99 9.41 -13.68
C HIS A 190 -1.02 10.59 -13.53
N ALA A 191 -1.55 11.81 -13.47
CA ALA A 191 -0.74 13.01 -13.25
C ALA A 191 0.01 12.97 -11.90
N PHE A 192 -0.64 12.46 -10.85
CA PHE A 192 -0.06 12.34 -9.52
C PHE A 192 1.14 11.38 -9.51
N LEU A 193 0.96 10.15 -10.01
CA LEU A 193 2.01 9.13 -10.00
C LEU A 193 3.18 9.49 -10.91
N THR A 194 2.91 10.01 -12.11
CA THR A 194 3.97 10.47 -13.03
C THR A 194 4.75 11.66 -12.48
N SER A 195 4.11 12.59 -11.75
CA SER A 195 4.81 13.71 -11.13
C SER A 195 5.69 13.31 -9.93
N ALA A 196 5.34 12.21 -9.25
CA ALA A 196 6.11 11.67 -8.12
C ALA A 196 7.40 10.99 -8.59
N ASP A 197 7.33 10.23 -9.69
CA ASP A 197 8.48 9.53 -10.27
C ASP A 197 9.60 10.52 -10.68
N VAL A 198 9.22 11.68 -11.22
CA VAL A 198 10.17 12.75 -11.59
C VAL A 198 10.93 13.27 -10.36
N ARG A 199 10.33 13.28 -9.16
CA ARG A 199 10.97 13.79 -7.94
C ARG A 199 12.00 12.82 -7.35
N ILE A 200 11.87 11.52 -7.60
CA ILE A 200 12.79 10.50 -7.09
C ILE A 200 14.08 10.46 -7.93
N GLN A 201 14.00 10.83 -9.21
CA GLN A 201 15.17 10.87 -10.10
C GLN A 201 16.12 12.05 -9.86
N VAL A 202 15.86 12.95 -8.91
CA VAL A 202 16.66 14.17 -8.73
C VAL A 202 17.73 14.04 -7.64
N SER A 203 18.98 14.14 -8.10
CA SER A 203 20.25 14.30 -7.40
C SER A 203 20.95 12.98 -7.03
N PRO A 204 21.93 12.53 -7.84
CA PRO A 204 22.94 11.60 -7.36
C PRO A 204 23.47 12.15 -6.04
N LEU A 205 23.50 11.32 -4.99
CA LEU A 205 24.21 11.65 -3.77
C LEU A 205 25.60 12.11 -4.19
N GLN A 206 25.86 13.42 -4.10
CA GLN A 206 27.22 13.92 -4.22
C GLN A 206 27.97 13.28 -3.07
N VAL A 207 28.76 12.25 -3.38
CA VAL A 207 29.70 11.64 -2.46
C VAL A 207 30.63 12.78 -2.08
N VAL A 208 30.35 13.41 -0.95
CA VAL A 208 31.24 14.41 -0.37
C VAL A 208 32.51 13.64 -0.06
N GLU A 209 33.53 13.77 -0.90
CA GLU A 209 34.84 13.18 -0.67
C GLU A 209 35.29 13.62 0.72
N GLY A 210 35.18 12.68 1.67
CA GLY A 210 35.52 12.93 3.05
C GLY A 210 37.00 13.24 3.11
N LYS A 211 37.36 14.52 3.28
CA LYS A 211 38.75 14.90 3.58
C LYS A 211 39.21 14.06 4.77
N PRO A 212 40.33 13.34 4.66
CA PRO A 212 40.80 12.47 5.72
C PRO A 212 40.94 13.28 7.00
N ARG A 213 40.17 12.91 8.03
CA ARG A 213 40.29 13.48 9.37
C ARG A 213 41.69 13.19 9.86
N LYS A 214 42.55 14.21 9.88
CA LYS A 214 43.88 14.13 10.50
C LYS A 214 43.69 13.69 11.94
N GLY A 215 44.17 12.48 12.25
CA GLY A 215 44.06 11.88 13.57
C GLY A 215 44.68 12.77 14.64
N ALA A 216 43.86 13.23 15.58
CA ALA A 216 44.33 13.89 16.78
C ALA A 216 45.07 12.86 17.66
N ARG A 217 46.40 12.98 17.68
CA ARG A 217 47.30 12.18 18.51
C ARG A 217 47.00 12.47 19.99
N ARG A 218 46.36 11.52 20.68
CA ARG A 218 46.16 11.57 22.14
C ARG A 218 47.50 11.42 22.86
N GLU A 219 47.98 12.49 23.49
CA GLU A 219 49.05 12.42 24.48
C GLU A 219 48.56 11.72 25.74
N LYS A 220 49.24 10.63 26.11
CA LYS A 220 49.05 9.97 27.41
C LYS A 220 49.76 10.78 28.49
N LYS A 221 49.03 11.48 29.35
CA LYS A 221 49.57 11.96 30.63
C LYS A 221 49.61 10.80 31.63
N LYS A 222 50.83 10.37 31.98
CA LYS A 222 51.10 9.52 33.15
C LYS A 222 50.98 10.36 34.43
N LYS A 223 50.21 9.88 35.39
CA LYS A 223 50.45 10.04 36.83
C LYS A 223 50.09 8.73 37.51
#